data_AF-A0A822C1T1-F1
#
_entry.id   AF-A0A822C1T1-F1
#
_cell.length_a   1.000
_cell.length_b   1.000
_cell.length_c   1.000
_cell.angle_alpha   90.00
_cell.angle_beta   90.00
_cell.angle_gamma   90.00
#
_symmetry.space_group_name_H-M   'P 1'
#
loop_
_entity.id
_entity.type
_entity.pdbx_description
1 polymer ?
#
loop_
_entity_poly.entity_id
_entity_poly.type
_entity_poly.pdbx_seq_one_letter_code
_entity_poly.pdbx_strand_id
1 'polypeptide(L)'
;RPPRNRTARSGADDCASIDDGVSTCSNISDATSIYDDSDACFSTTNDIILSSESLDDKLDISIEGLRNKDLKTRENSLRTLQTLFSQKYIVDLVSSRSENLIEQLINCLRKSNEIEGQLSAIVTSLFIIQLGESNDELFIKFRDVIMPILRDESKSSLLRKNYAKAIGIICFVACEDISATLELMKALEIIFSRSYLHGDGTIPILNHDLQELHTAALSSWCLLTSTMPNNITHELIRT
;
A
#
# COMPACT_ATOMS: atom_id res chain seq x y z
N ARG A 1 -62.56 57.59 21.63
CA ARG A 1 -62.41 57.32 23.08
C ARG A 1 -60.99 56.77 23.31
N PRO A 2 -60.09 57.51 23.97
CA PRO A 2 -58.75 57.07 24.39
C PRO A 2 -58.82 56.50 25.84
N PRO A 3 -57.73 56.43 26.65
CA PRO A 3 -56.47 55.65 26.55
C PRO A 3 -56.14 54.91 27.90
N ARG A 4 -54.95 54.30 28.03
CA ARG A 4 -54.03 54.24 29.22
C ARG A 4 -53.26 52.90 29.21
N ASN A 5 -51.95 52.80 28.98
CA ASN A 5 -50.75 53.47 29.53
C ASN A 5 -50.34 53.00 30.94
N ARG A 6 -49.01 52.80 31.06
CA ARG A 6 -48.13 52.58 32.24
C ARG A 6 -47.93 51.13 32.65
N THR A 7 -46.71 50.63 32.85
CA THR A 7 -45.44 51.18 33.39
C THR A 7 -44.33 50.14 33.10
N ALA A 8 -43.00 50.35 33.15
CA ALA A 8 -42.08 51.48 33.20
C ALA A 8 -40.66 50.88 33.34
N ARG A 9 -39.65 51.54 32.72
CA ARG A 9 -38.22 51.62 33.14
C ARG A 9 -37.39 50.31 33.10
N SER A 10 -36.09 50.29 32.77
CA SER A 10 -35.05 51.33 32.68
C SER A 10 -33.74 50.73 32.14
N GLY A 11 -33.01 51.52 31.33
CA GLY A 11 -31.55 51.76 31.40
C GLY A 11 -30.62 50.60 31.00
N ALA A 12 -29.85 50.67 29.90
CA ALA A 12 -28.68 51.53 29.62
C ALA A 12 -27.36 50.75 29.81
N ASP A 13 -26.51 50.87 28.79
CA ASP A 13 -25.04 50.77 28.73
C ASP A 13 -24.35 49.40 28.46
N ASP A 14 -23.69 49.40 27.29
CA ASP A 14 -22.32 48.96 26.99
C ASP A 14 -21.79 47.60 27.49
N CYS A 15 -21.44 46.72 26.54
CA CYS A 15 -20.04 46.37 26.27
C CYS A 15 -19.92 45.42 25.07
N ALA A 16 -18.95 45.69 24.20
CA ALA A 16 -18.50 44.78 23.16
C ALA A 16 -17.82 43.56 23.80
N SER A 17 -18.21 42.35 23.38
CA SER A 17 -17.39 41.16 23.56
C SER A 17 -17.13 40.53 22.19
N ILE A 18 -15.88 40.70 21.73
CA ILE A 18 -15.26 39.83 20.74
C ILE A 18 -15.19 38.46 21.40
N ASP A 19 -16.00 37.50 20.93
CA ASP A 19 -15.87 36.10 21.31
C ASP A 19 -15.08 35.39 20.21
N ASP A 20 -13.80 35.19 20.48
CA ASP A 20 -12.88 34.36 19.71
C ASP A 20 -13.30 32.89 19.87
N GLY A 21 -14.30 32.49 19.10
CA GLY A 21 -14.66 31.10 18.88
C GLY A 21 -13.64 30.39 18.00
N VAL A 22 -12.40 30.22 18.47
CA VAL A 22 -11.45 29.23 17.94
C VAL A 22 -12.07 27.85 18.21
N SER A 23 -12.86 27.37 17.24
CA SER A 23 -13.39 26.02 17.25
C SER A 23 -12.31 25.09 16.72
N THR A 24 -11.66 24.40 17.64
CA THR A 24 -10.77 23.28 17.35
C THR A 24 -11.59 22.17 16.70
N CYS A 25 -11.40 21.89 15.42
CA CYS A 25 -11.93 20.68 14.80
C CYS A 25 -11.31 19.48 15.52
N SER A 26 -12.09 18.83 16.37
CA SER A 26 -11.75 17.54 16.96
C SER A 26 -11.69 16.48 15.87
N ASN A 27 -10.51 15.89 15.71
CA ASN A 27 -10.31 14.66 14.93
C ASN A 27 -11.14 13.54 15.57
N ILE A 28 -12.33 13.29 15.04
CA ILE A 28 -13.01 12.02 15.24
C ILE A 28 -12.44 11.06 14.19
N SER A 29 -11.48 10.26 14.61
CA SER A 29 -11.01 9.14 13.80
C SER A 29 -12.11 8.09 13.80
N ASP A 30 -12.95 8.10 12.76
CA ASP A 30 -13.81 6.96 12.43
C ASP A 30 -12.91 5.81 12.00
N ALA A 31 -12.50 5.01 12.98
CA ALA A 31 -12.01 3.65 12.77
C ALA A 31 -13.20 2.80 12.28
N THR A 32 -13.50 2.90 10.99
CA THR A 32 -14.32 1.91 10.28
C THR A 32 -13.48 0.65 10.09
N SER A 33 -13.28 -0.08 11.19
CA SER A 33 -12.77 -1.46 11.15
C SER A 33 -13.90 -2.37 10.66
N ILE A 34 -13.97 -2.57 9.35
CA ILE A 34 -14.68 -3.69 8.74
C ILE A 34 -13.60 -4.61 8.16
N TYR A 35 -13.08 -5.49 9.01
CA TYR A 35 -12.51 -6.77 8.62
C TYR A 35 -13.17 -7.79 9.52
N ASP A 36 -14.24 -8.40 9.01
CA ASP A 36 -14.85 -9.58 9.60
C ASP A 36 -14.19 -10.81 8.96
N ASP A 37 -13.83 -11.75 9.83
CA ASP A 37 -13.34 -13.10 9.58
C ASP A 37 -11.94 -13.30 8.94
N SER A 38 -10.90 -13.07 9.75
CA SER A 38 -9.74 -13.97 9.72
C SER A 38 -9.18 -14.16 11.12
N ASP A 39 -9.18 -15.40 11.58
CA ASP A 39 -8.57 -15.91 12.81
C ASP A 39 -7.03 -15.75 12.78
N ALA A 40 -6.57 -14.51 12.81
CA ALA A 40 -5.17 -14.15 12.96
C ALA A 40 -5.03 -13.41 14.29
N CYS A 41 -4.68 -14.18 15.31
CA CYS A 41 -4.11 -13.74 16.56
C CYS A 41 -3.18 -12.53 16.34
N PHE A 42 -3.71 -11.33 16.56
CA PHE A 42 -2.91 -10.15 16.87
C PHE A 42 -2.31 -10.39 18.25
N SER A 43 -1.23 -11.18 18.28
CA SER A 43 -0.47 -11.42 19.50
C SER A 43 0.30 -10.14 19.83
N THR A 44 -0.35 -9.25 20.57
CA THR A 44 0.24 -8.08 21.24
C THR A 44 1.11 -8.49 22.44
N THR A 45 1.81 -9.62 22.38
CA THR A 45 2.53 -10.19 23.52
C THR A 45 3.71 -11.05 23.08
N ASN A 46 4.62 -10.51 22.27
CA ASN A 46 5.98 -11.03 22.19
C ASN A 46 6.99 -9.99 21.67
N ASP A 47 6.95 -8.78 22.25
CA ASP A 47 8.11 -7.87 22.29
C ASP A 47 9.22 -8.45 23.17
N ILE A 48 9.57 -9.72 22.95
CA ILE A 48 10.86 -10.23 23.36
C ILE A 48 11.85 -9.42 22.53
N ILE A 49 12.69 -8.69 23.24
CA ILE A 49 13.95 -8.17 22.75
C ILE A 49 14.70 -9.38 22.19
N LEU A 50 14.42 -9.74 20.93
CA LEU A 50 15.12 -10.80 20.22
C LEU A 50 16.56 -10.32 20.15
N SER A 51 17.47 -11.10 20.74
CA SER A 51 18.90 -10.85 20.60
C SER A 51 19.25 -10.86 19.11
N SER A 52 20.31 -10.13 18.74
CA SER A 52 20.77 -10.11 17.35
C SER A 52 20.98 -11.52 16.77
N GLU A 53 21.50 -12.46 17.58
CA GLU A 53 21.69 -13.85 17.19
C GLU A 53 20.35 -14.56 16.91
N SER A 54 19.33 -14.35 17.74
CA SER A 54 18.01 -14.95 17.51
C SER A 54 17.27 -14.37 16.30
N LEU A 55 17.56 -13.12 15.92
CA LEU A 55 17.04 -12.51 14.69
C LEU A 55 17.70 -13.13 13.45
N ASP A 56 18.99 -13.37 13.51
CA ASP A 56 19.77 -13.95 12.43
C ASP A 56 19.31 -15.38 12.12
N ASP A 57 19.23 -16.23 13.16
CA ASP A 57 18.72 -17.60 13.03
C ASP A 57 17.30 -17.63 12.46
N LYS A 58 16.43 -16.73 12.94
CA LYS A 58 15.04 -16.66 12.49
C LYS A 58 14.94 -16.22 11.03
N LEU A 59 15.80 -15.29 10.59
CA LEU A 59 15.88 -14.89 9.19
C LEU A 59 16.32 -16.07 8.32
N ASP A 60 17.39 -16.76 8.69
CA ASP A 60 17.94 -17.89 7.93
C ASP A 60 16.95 -19.05 7.80
N ILE A 61 16.30 -19.43 8.91
CA ILE A 61 15.25 -20.47 8.91
C ILE A 61 14.10 -20.06 7.99
N SER A 62 13.70 -18.78 8.01
CA SER A 62 12.60 -18.30 7.19
C SER A 62 12.94 -18.33 5.70
N ILE A 63 14.15 -17.90 5.31
CA ILE A 63 14.66 -17.94 3.93
C ILE A 63 14.71 -19.39 3.42
N GLU A 64 15.26 -20.32 4.21
CA GLU A 64 15.33 -21.72 3.81
C GLU A 64 13.92 -22.35 3.68
N GLY A 65 12.98 -21.95 4.54
CA GLY A 65 11.60 -22.41 4.43
C GLY A 65 10.87 -21.97 3.15
N LEU A 66 11.32 -20.90 2.48
CA LEU A 66 10.78 -20.50 1.16
C LEU A 66 11.10 -21.52 0.05
N ARG A 67 12.15 -22.33 0.22
CA ARG A 67 12.55 -23.39 -0.72
C ARG A 67 11.73 -24.67 -0.57
N ASN A 68 10.89 -24.74 0.47
CA ASN A 68 10.14 -25.95 0.77
C ASN A 68 9.11 -26.27 -0.32
N LYS A 69 8.97 -27.56 -0.65
CA LYS A 69 7.96 -28.03 -1.60
C LYS A 69 6.53 -27.86 -1.07
N ASP A 70 6.36 -27.90 0.25
CA ASP A 70 5.08 -27.71 0.91
C ASP A 70 4.67 -26.22 0.93
N LEU A 71 3.46 -25.96 0.41
CA LEU A 71 2.89 -24.62 0.29
C LEU A 71 2.70 -23.94 1.66
N LYS A 72 2.19 -24.67 2.66
CA LYS A 72 1.92 -24.10 3.99
C LYS A 72 3.22 -23.66 4.67
N THR A 73 4.27 -24.43 4.50
CA THR A 73 5.61 -24.09 5.01
C THR A 73 6.11 -22.79 4.39
N ARG A 74 6.00 -22.64 3.05
CA ARG A 74 6.38 -21.39 2.38
C ARG A 74 5.56 -20.19 2.85
N GLU A 75 4.24 -20.34 2.98
CA GLU A 75 3.37 -19.28 3.48
C GLU A 75 3.74 -18.86 4.93
N ASN A 76 4.05 -19.82 5.80
CA ASN A 76 4.47 -19.52 7.17
C ASN A 76 5.83 -18.81 7.23
N SER A 77 6.77 -19.21 6.37
CA SER A 77 8.04 -18.48 6.20
C SER A 77 7.79 -17.05 5.73
N LEU A 78 6.92 -16.83 4.74
CA LEU A 78 6.58 -15.49 4.27
C LEU A 78 5.92 -14.65 5.36
N ARG A 79 4.97 -15.20 6.14
CA ARG A 79 4.38 -14.49 7.30
C ARG A 79 5.44 -14.10 8.31
N THR A 80 6.39 -14.99 8.59
CA THR A 80 7.49 -14.72 9.52
C THR A 80 8.38 -13.58 9.02
N LEU A 81 8.74 -13.59 7.73
CA LEU A 81 9.51 -12.50 7.10
C LEU A 81 8.73 -11.19 7.10
N GLN A 82 7.43 -11.23 6.79
CA GLN A 82 6.56 -10.05 6.84
C GLN A 82 6.58 -9.41 8.22
N THR A 83 6.38 -10.20 9.28
CA THR A 83 6.45 -9.71 10.66
C THR A 83 7.82 -9.12 10.98
N LEU A 84 8.90 -9.85 10.62
CA LEU A 84 10.27 -9.43 10.90
C LEU A 84 10.60 -8.08 10.24
N PHE A 85 10.33 -7.95 8.94
CA PHE A 85 10.64 -6.73 8.18
C PHE A 85 9.70 -5.56 8.50
N SER A 86 8.50 -5.82 9.02
CA SER A 86 7.57 -4.74 9.44
C SER A 86 7.91 -4.17 10.82
N GLN A 87 8.60 -4.94 11.67
CA GLN A 87 8.86 -4.56 13.07
C GLN A 87 10.27 -4.04 13.32
N LYS A 88 11.25 -4.44 12.50
CA LYS A 88 12.67 -4.12 12.72
C LYS A 88 13.32 -3.68 11.42
N TYR A 89 14.14 -2.64 11.49
CA TYR A 89 15.06 -2.28 10.42
C TYR A 89 16.36 -3.07 10.58
N ILE A 90 16.63 -4.00 9.66
CA ILE A 90 17.71 -5.00 9.74
C ILE A 90 18.49 -5.10 8.42
N VAL A 91 18.80 -3.94 7.83
CA VAL A 91 19.41 -3.83 6.50
C VAL A 91 20.70 -4.63 6.35
N ASP A 92 21.60 -4.65 7.35
CA ASP A 92 22.88 -5.36 7.25
C ASP A 92 22.68 -6.87 7.07
N LEU A 93 21.76 -7.46 7.84
CA LEU A 93 21.41 -8.88 7.75
C LEU A 93 20.73 -9.20 6.42
N VAL A 94 19.77 -8.36 6.01
CA VAL A 94 19.03 -8.52 4.76
C VAL A 94 19.97 -8.41 3.55
N SER A 95 20.88 -7.44 3.56
CA SER A 95 21.84 -7.20 2.48
C SER A 95 22.78 -8.38 2.30
N SER A 96 23.26 -8.98 3.40
CA SER A 96 24.14 -10.16 3.38
C SER A 96 23.54 -11.40 2.71
N ARG A 97 22.19 -11.46 2.61
CA ARG A 97 21.43 -12.60 2.08
C ARG A 97 20.56 -12.23 0.86
N SER A 98 20.76 -11.02 0.33
CA SER A 98 19.90 -10.41 -0.69
C SER A 98 19.78 -11.27 -1.94
N GLU A 99 20.87 -11.81 -2.48
CA GLU A 99 20.84 -12.65 -3.69
C GLU A 99 19.92 -13.87 -3.54
N ASN A 100 20.04 -14.60 -2.43
CA ASN A 100 19.22 -15.76 -2.15
C ASN A 100 17.75 -15.36 -1.94
N LEU A 101 17.52 -14.32 -1.14
CA LEU A 101 16.16 -13.85 -0.86
C LEU A 101 15.46 -13.36 -2.13
N ILE A 102 16.15 -12.66 -3.03
CA ILE A 102 15.64 -12.25 -4.34
C ILE A 102 15.21 -13.46 -5.16
N GLU A 103 16.07 -14.48 -5.27
CA GLU A 103 15.76 -15.70 -6.00
C GLU A 103 14.50 -16.39 -5.46
N GLN A 104 14.39 -16.54 -4.14
CA GLN A 104 13.24 -17.19 -3.51
C GLN A 104 11.96 -16.37 -3.65
N LEU A 105 12.02 -15.05 -3.47
CA LEU A 105 10.86 -14.17 -3.64
C LEU A 105 10.36 -14.19 -5.09
N ILE A 106 11.26 -14.17 -6.08
CA ILE A 106 10.91 -14.34 -7.49
C ILE A 106 10.17 -15.65 -7.74
N ASN A 107 10.63 -16.75 -7.12
CA ASN A 107 10.00 -18.05 -7.26
C ASN A 107 8.59 -18.09 -6.65
N CYS A 108 8.41 -17.54 -5.45
CA CYS A 108 7.11 -17.38 -4.82
C CYS A 108 6.17 -16.50 -5.65
N LEU A 109 6.64 -15.35 -6.17
CA LEU A 109 5.84 -14.46 -7.00
C LEU A 109 5.41 -15.11 -8.32
N ARG A 110 6.26 -15.96 -8.92
CA ARG A 110 5.98 -16.57 -10.23
C ARG A 110 4.95 -17.70 -10.16
N LYS A 111 4.94 -18.48 -9.07
CA LYS A 111 4.21 -19.77 -8.97
C LYS A 111 3.33 -19.86 -7.72
N SER A 112 2.72 -18.76 -7.32
CA SER A 112 1.89 -18.71 -6.13
C SER A 112 0.40 -18.88 -6.43
N ASN A 113 -0.31 -19.40 -5.43
CA ASN A 113 -1.75 -19.21 -5.29
C ASN A 113 -2.03 -17.78 -4.78
N GLU A 114 -3.29 -17.46 -4.51
CA GLU A 114 -3.67 -16.13 -4.05
C GLU A 114 -3.01 -15.71 -2.73
N ILE A 115 -2.94 -16.62 -1.74
CA ILE A 115 -2.40 -16.34 -0.40
C ILE A 115 -0.88 -16.18 -0.43
N GLU A 116 -0.16 -17.15 -1.02
CA GLU A 116 1.30 -17.08 -1.18
C GLU A 116 1.70 -15.86 -2.03
N GLY A 117 0.89 -15.52 -3.05
CA GLY A 117 1.12 -14.39 -3.92
C GLY A 117 0.97 -13.07 -3.18
N GLN A 118 -0.08 -12.92 -2.37
CA GLN A 118 -0.25 -11.77 -1.49
C GLN A 118 0.93 -11.61 -0.53
N LEU A 119 1.30 -12.68 0.18
CA LEU A 119 2.38 -12.64 1.16
C LEU A 119 3.73 -12.31 0.50
N SER A 120 4.05 -12.95 -0.64
CA SER A 120 5.29 -12.68 -1.36
C SER A 120 5.35 -11.25 -1.92
N ALA A 121 4.24 -10.69 -2.40
CA ALA A 121 4.16 -9.29 -2.82
C ALA A 121 4.45 -8.32 -1.66
N ILE A 122 3.90 -8.59 -0.47
CA ILE A 122 4.15 -7.77 0.74
C ILE A 122 5.61 -7.90 1.19
N VAL A 123 6.12 -9.13 1.33
CA VAL A 123 7.51 -9.37 1.77
C VAL A 123 8.50 -8.76 0.80
N THR A 124 8.24 -8.83 -0.51
CA THR A 124 9.08 -8.19 -1.53
C THR A 124 9.10 -6.68 -1.38
N SER A 125 7.93 -6.06 -1.16
CA SER A 125 7.84 -4.62 -0.94
C SER A 125 8.64 -4.18 0.30
N LEU A 126 8.50 -4.92 1.41
CA LEU A 126 9.25 -4.67 2.64
C LEU A 126 10.75 -4.90 2.46
N PHE A 127 11.14 -5.95 1.74
CA PHE A 127 12.54 -6.24 1.43
C PHE A 127 13.19 -5.08 0.66
N ILE A 128 12.51 -4.53 -0.35
CA ILE A 128 13.01 -3.36 -1.09
C ILE A 128 13.13 -2.14 -0.18
N ILE A 129 12.14 -1.89 0.68
CA ILE A 129 12.19 -0.79 1.66
C ILE A 129 13.37 -0.95 2.63
N GLN A 130 13.69 -2.18 3.05
CA GLN A 130 14.82 -2.45 3.94
C GLN A 130 16.16 -2.11 3.29
N LEU A 131 16.30 -2.35 1.98
CA LEU A 131 17.53 -2.01 1.26
C LEU A 131 17.68 -0.50 1.09
N GLY A 132 16.58 0.22 0.84
CA GLY A 132 16.51 1.68 0.85
C GLY A 132 17.30 2.40 -0.25
N GLU A 133 18.14 1.70 -1.01
CA GLU A 133 18.89 2.23 -2.14
C GLU A 133 18.17 1.98 -3.47
N SER A 134 18.31 2.94 -4.38
CA SER A 134 17.87 2.77 -5.76
C SER A 134 18.71 1.71 -6.46
N ASN A 135 18.02 0.77 -7.10
CA ASN A 135 18.62 -0.40 -7.72
C ASN A 135 17.75 -0.83 -8.91
N ASP A 136 18.01 -0.22 -10.07
CA ASP A 136 17.23 -0.46 -11.29
C ASP A 136 17.26 -1.94 -11.71
N GLU A 137 18.38 -2.63 -11.53
CA GLU A 137 18.49 -4.08 -11.82
C GLU A 137 17.52 -4.89 -10.97
N LEU A 138 17.38 -4.52 -9.69
CA LEU A 138 16.47 -5.16 -8.77
C LEU A 138 15.01 -4.88 -9.13
N PHE A 139 14.70 -3.64 -9.52
CA PHE A 139 13.39 -3.30 -10.06
C PHE A 139 13.05 -4.15 -11.30
N ILE A 140 13.97 -4.25 -12.27
CA ILE A 140 13.78 -5.04 -13.50
C ILE A 140 13.47 -6.51 -13.16
N LYS A 141 14.24 -7.13 -12.26
CA LYS A 141 14.04 -8.53 -11.83
C LYS A 141 12.63 -8.79 -11.31
N PHE A 142 12.09 -7.92 -10.46
CA PHE A 142 10.74 -8.08 -9.92
C PHE A 142 9.65 -7.67 -10.93
N ARG A 143 9.87 -6.60 -11.70
CA ARG A 143 8.98 -6.16 -12.78
C ARG A 143 8.70 -7.27 -13.77
N ASP A 144 9.75 -7.97 -14.23
CA ASP A 144 9.63 -9.01 -15.26
C ASP A 144 8.80 -10.22 -14.79
N VAL A 145 8.66 -10.42 -13.48
CA VAL A 145 7.83 -11.47 -12.90
C VAL A 145 6.41 -10.97 -12.62
N ILE A 146 6.28 -9.75 -12.08
CA ILE A 146 5.01 -9.19 -11.64
C ILE A 146 4.15 -8.73 -12.82
N MET A 147 4.75 -8.04 -13.81
CA MET A 147 4.00 -7.42 -14.91
C MET A 147 3.20 -8.39 -15.78
N PRO A 148 3.72 -9.58 -16.15
CA PRO A 148 2.92 -10.56 -16.89
C PRO A 148 1.67 -11.00 -16.12
N ILE A 149 1.79 -11.20 -14.81
CA ILE A 149 0.67 -11.63 -13.94
C ILE A 149 -0.32 -10.49 -13.74
N LEU A 150 0.17 -9.26 -13.56
CA LEU A 150 -0.67 -8.07 -13.41
C LEU A 150 -1.52 -7.77 -14.67
N ARG A 151 -0.97 -8.05 -15.86
CA ARG A 151 -1.64 -7.85 -17.15
C ARG A 151 -2.55 -9.00 -17.57
N ASP A 152 -2.39 -10.18 -17.00
CA ASP A 152 -3.18 -11.37 -17.35
C ASP A 152 -4.57 -11.32 -16.69
N GLU A 153 -5.59 -11.03 -17.48
CA GLU A 153 -6.99 -10.96 -17.01
C GLU A 153 -7.58 -12.31 -16.59
N SER A 154 -6.92 -13.44 -16.92
CA SER A 154 -7.32 -14.75 -16.42
C SER A 154 -6.92 -14.98 -14.95
N LYS A 155 -6.05 -14.13 -14.40
CA LYS A 155 -5.64 -14.18 -12.99
C LYS A 155 -6.66 -13.49 -12.10
N SER A 156 -6.75 -13.96 -10.85
CA SER A 156 -7.60 -13.37 -9.81
C SER A 156 -7.35 -11.87 -9.68
N SER A 157 -8.42 -11.09 -9.62
CA SER A 157 -8.36 -9.65 -9.33
C SER A 157 -7.68 -9.36 -8.00
N LEU A 158 -7.84 -10.24 -6.99
CA LEU A 158 -7.21 -10.08 -5.68
C LEU A 158 -5.69 -10.26 -5.75
N LEU A 159 -5.21 -11.27 -6.49
CA LEU A 159 -3.78 -11.45 -6.73
C LEU A 159 -3.19 -10.26 -7.47
N ARG A 160 -3.85 -9.85 -8.57
CA ARG A 160 -3.45 -8.68 -9.38
C ARG A 160 -3.42 -7.40 -8.54
N LYS A 161 -4.36 -7.23 -7.60
CA LYS A 161 -4.42 -6.07 -6.69
C LYS A 161 -3.15 -5.98 -5.85
N ASN A 162 -2.74 -7.09 -5.23
CA ASN A 162 -1.53 -7.13 -4.41
C ASN A 162 -0.28 -6.84 -5.25
N TYR A 163 -0.26 -7.34 -6.49
CA TYR A 163 0.86 -7.16 -7.42
C TYR A 163 0.94 -5.72 -7.93
N ALA A 164 -0.19 -5.06 -8.16
CA ALA A 164 -0.26 -3.63 -8.49
C ALA A 164 0.36 -2.77 -7.38
N LYS A 165 -0.01 -3.03 -6.11
CA LYS A 165 0.57 -2.32 -4.95
C LYS A 165 2.07 -2.56 -4.84
N ALA A 166 2.48 -3.83 -4.93
CA ALA A 166 3.88 -4.19 -4.77
C ALA A 166 4.76 -3.55 -5.86
N ILE A 167 4.39 -3.63 -7.15
CA ILE A 167 5.20 -3.04 -8.20
C ILE A 167 5.28 -1.51 -8.10
N GLY A 168 4.22 -0.86 -7.61
CA GLY A 168 4.24 0.58 -7.30
C GLY A 168 5.29 0.93 -6.24
N ILE A 169 5.33 0.19 -5.14
CA ILE A 169 6.33 0.38 -4.07
C ILE A 169 7.74 0.07 -4.56
N ILE A 170 7.91 -1.05 -5.27
CA ILE A 170 9.22 -1.47 -5.80
C ILE A 170 9.75 -0.39 -6.75
N CYS A 171 8.92 0.12 -7.67
CA CYS A 171 9.31 1.20 -8.57
C CYS A 171 9.62 2.50 -7.82
N PHE A 172 8.79 2.87 -6.84
CA PHE A 172 8.98 4.09 -6.06
C PHE A 172 10.32 4.13 -5.30
N VAL A 173 10.77 2.98 -4.77
CA VAL A 173 12.01 2.90 -4.00
C VAL A 173 13.22 2.60 -4.88
N ALA A 174 13.10 1.62 -5.79
CA ALA A 174 14.25 1.05 -6.47
C ALA A 174 14.50 1.58 -7.89
N CYS A 175 13.52 2.24 -8.54
CA CYS A 175 13.67 2.68 -9.92
C CYS A 175 13.99 4.18 -10.03
N GLU A 176 15.11 4.51 -10.68
CA GLU A 176 15.48 5.89 -11.03
C GLU A 176 15.17 6.22 -12.50
N ASP A 177 15.01 5.20 -13.34
CA ASP A 177 14.65 5.39 -14.74
C ASP A 177 13.21 5.93 -14.90
N ILE A 178 13.13 7.22 -15.25
CA ILE A 178 11.87 7.92 -15.55
C ILE A 178 11.10 7.21 -16.68
N SER A 179 11.78 6.70 -17.71
CA SER A 179 11.13 6.02 -18.83
C SER A 179 10.45 4.73 -18.35
N ALA A 180 11.16 3.92 -17.57
CA ALA A 180 10.62 2.70 -16.99
C ALA A 180 9.46 2.99 -16.02
N THR A 181 9.56 4.07 -15.24
CA THR A 181 8.49 4.52 -14.35
C THR A 181 7.24 4.94 -15.15
N LEU A 182 7.40 5.70 -16.24
CA LEU A 182 6.29 6.10 -17.12
C LEU A 182 5.64 4.90 -17.82
N GLU A 183 6.42 3.90 -18.24
CA GLU A 183 5.88 2.65 -18.78
C GLU A 183 5.01 1.90 -17.76
N LEU A 184 5.45 1.86 -16.50
CA LEU A 184 4.68 1.26 -15.41
C LEU A 184 3.39 2.06 -15.15
N MET A 185 3.48 3.39 -15.09
CA MET A 185 2.33 4.27 -14.89
C MET A 185 1.28 4.05 -15.99
N LYS A 186 1.68 4.01 -17.27
CA LYS A 186 0.77 3.68 -18.38
C LYS A 186 0.11 2.31 -18.19
N ALA A 187 0.85 1.32 -17.73
CA ALA A 187 0.29 -0.01 -17.49
C ALA A 187 -0.72 -0.04 -16.33
N LEU A 188 -0.50 0.74 -15.27
CA LEU A 188 -1.45 0.91 -14.16
C LEU A 188 -2.70 1.66 -14.62
N GLU A 189 -2.54 2.69 -15.45
CA GLU A 189 -3.64 3.47 -16.03
C GLU A 189 -4.58 2.63 -16.89
N ILE A 190 -4.04 1.75 -17.74
CA ILE A 190 -4.84 0.79 -18.52
C ILE A 190 -5.72 -0.10 -17.62
N ILE A 191 -5.31 -0.35 -16.37
CA ILE A 191 -6.10 -1.15 -15.42
C ILE A 191 -7.26 -0.32 -14.88
N PHE A 192 -6.98 0.84 -14.26
CA PHE A 192 -8.04 1.62 -13.60
C PHE A 192 -8.91 2.44 -14.56
N SER A 193 -8.46 2.71 -15.79
CA SER A 193 -9.27 3.37 -16.83
C SER A 193 -10.54 2.61 -17.20
N ARG A 194 -10.63 1.33 -16.86
CA ARG A 194 -11.87 0.54 -16.98
C ARG A 194 -12.97 0.98 -16.01
N SER A 195 -12.64 1.79 -15.01
CA SER A 195 -13.63 2.48 -14.16
C SER A 195 -14.15 3.78 -14.77
N TYR A 196 -13.60 4.25 -15.89
CA TYR A 196 -14.05 5.49 -16.52
C TYR A 196 -15.48 5.33 -17.05
N LEU A 197 -16.19 6.46 -17.16
CA LEU A 197 -17.50 6.47 -17.79
C LEU A 197 -17.40 5.93 -19.22
N HIS A 198 -18.38 5.14 -19.61
CA HIS A 198 -18.51 4.76 -21.01
C HIS A 198 -18.80 6.00 -21.88
N GLY A 199 -18.63 5.88 -23.19
CA GLY A 199 -18.88 6.98 -24.13
C GLY A 199 -20.32 7.52 -24.14
N ASP A 200 -21.26 6.79 -23.54
CA ASP A 200 -22.65 7.18 -23.33
C ASP A 200 -22.92 7.83 -21.96
N GLY A 201 -21.88 8.03 -21.13
CA GLY A 201 -21.97 8.62 -19.80
C GLY A 201 -22.39 7.65 -18.69
N THR A 202 -22.55 6.36 -19.00
CA THR A 202 -22.93 5.36 -18.00
C THR A 202 -21.74 4.93 -17.14
N ILE A 203 -22.01 4.62 -15.86
CA ILE A 203 -21.00 4.16 -14.90
C ILE A 203 -20.79 2.64 -15.10
N PRO A 204 -19.53 2.16 -15.23
CA PRO A 204 -19.25 0.73 -15.27
C PRO A 204 -19.72 -0.01 -14.01
N ILE A 205 -20.39 -1.15 -14.20
CA ILE A 205 -20.78 -2.05 -13.11
C ILE A 205 -19.62 -3.02 -12.88
N LEU A 206 -18.89 -2.82 -11.79
CA LEU A 206 -17.73 -3.62 -11.42
C LEU A 206 -18.02 -4.42 -10.16
N ASN A 207 -17.51 -5.67 -10.08
CA ASN A 207 -17.53 -6.42 -8.83
C ASN A 207 -16.53 -5.82 -7.82
N HIS A 208 -16.68 -6.18 -6.54
CA HIS A 208 -15.87 -5.63 -5.45
C HIS A 208 -14.36 -5.82 -5.68
N ASP A 209 -13.92 -7.05 -6.00
CA ASP A 209 -12.49 -7.35 -6.16
C ASP A 209 -11.84 -6.57 -7.31
N LEU A 210 -12.59 -6.32 -8.38
CA LEU A 210 -12.14 -5.52 -9.51
C LEU A 210 -12.04 -4.03 -9.15
N GLN A 211 -12.98 -3.51 -8.34
CA GLN A 211 -12.89 -2.15 -7.80
C GLN A 211 -11.65 -1.98 -6.90
N GLU A 212 -11.35 -2.98 -6.07
CA GLU A 212 -10.14 -2.94 -5.24
C GLU A 212 -8.85 -2.98 -6.07
N LEU A 213 -8.82 -3.79 -7.15
CA LEU A 213 -7.72 -3.79 -8.11
C LEU A 213 -7.53 -2.41 -8.75
N HIS A 214 -8.60 -1.78 -9.24
CA HIS A 214 -8.52 -0.46 -9.84
C HIS A 214 -8.04 0.59 -8.83
N THR A 215 -8.52 0.52 -7.59
CA THR A 215 -8.09 1.40 -6.49
C THR A 215 -6.61 1.22 -6.17
N ALA A 216 -6.13 -0.03 -6.12
CA ALA A 216 -4.71 -0.33 -5.92
C ALA A 216 -3.83 0.18 -7.06
N ALA A 217 -4.27 0.00 -8.31
CA ALA A 217 -3.56 0.49 -9.49
C ALA A 217 -3.49 2.02 -9.49
N LEU A 218 -4.60 2.71 -9.22
CA LEU A 218 -4.65 4.17 -9.12
C LEU A 218 -3.78 4.70 -7.97
N SER A 219 -3.83 4.07 -6.80
CA SER A 219 -3.00 4.47 -5.65
C SER A 219 -1.51 4.34 -5.96
N SER A 220 -1.12 3.26 -6.64
CA SER A 220 0.26 3.04 -7.09
C SER A 220 0.67 4.05 -8.17
N TRP A 221 -0.23 4.38 -9.09
CA TRP A 221 -0.01 5.42 -10.09
C TRP A 221 0.20 6.79 -9.43
N CYS A 222 -0.65 7.18 -8.48
CA CYS A 222 -0.52 8.45 -7.74
C CYS A 222 0.79 8.52 -6.94
N LEU A 223 1.21 7.41 -6.33
CA LEU A 223 2.50 7.34 -5.64
C LEU A 223 3.66 7.65 -6.61
N LEU A 224 3.67 7.07 -7.80
CA LEU A 224 4.71 7.31 -8.80
C LEU A 224 4.63 8.73 -9.36
N THR A 225 3.43 9.28 -9.57
CA THR A 225 3.27 10.69 -9.98
C THR A 225 3.91 11.65 -8.98
N SER A 226 3.95 11.31 -7.68
CA SER A 226 4.55 12.16 -6.64
C SER A 226 6.08 12.32 -6.76
N THR A 227 6.75 11.40 -7.48
CA THR A 227 8.21 11.48 -7.72
C THR A 227 8.55 12.07 -9.09
N MET A 228 7.57 12.32 -9.95
CA MET A 228 7.80 12.83 -11.30
C MET A 228 8.08 14.34 -11.32
N PRO A 229 8.96 14.81 -12.24
CA PRO A 229 9.17 16.23 -12.50
C PRO A 229 7.88 16.97 -12.92
N ASN A 230 7.74 18.25 -12.50
CA ASN A 230 6.54 19.06 -12.76
C ASN A 230 6.14 19.16 -14.23
N ASN A 231 7.10 19.24 -15.16
CA ASN A 231 6.80 19.30 -16.59
C ASN A 231 6.10 18.03 -17.08
N ILE A 232 6.49 16.86 -16.57
CA ILE A 232 5.91 15.57 -16.93
C ILE A 232 4.54 15.40 -16.25
N THR A 233 4.41 15.76 -14.97
CA THR A 233 3.12 15.64 -14.26
C THR A 233 2.03 16.49 -14.88
N HIS A 234 2.37 17.71 -15.35
CA HIS A 234 1.42 18.55 -16.08
C HIS A 234 0.91 17.94 -17.39
N GLU A 235 1.74 17.15 -18.08
CA GLU A 235 1.30 16.43 -19.28
C GLU A 235 0.41 15.25 -18.92
N LEU A 236 0.75 14.48 -17.88
CA LEU A 236 -0.01 13.31 -17.43
C LEU A 236 -1.41 13.63 -16.91
N ILE A 237 -1.62 14.80 -16.29
CA ILE A 237 -2.93 15.20 -15.73
C ILE A 237 -3.84 15.80 -16.81
N ARG A 238 -3.30 16.22 -17.96
CA ARG A 238 -4.09 16.81 -19.04
C ARG A 238 -4.79 15.79 -19.94
N THR A 239 -4.31 14.55 -19.95
CA THR A 239 -4.91 13.41 -20.64
C THR A 239 -6.06 12.81 -19.85
#